data_AF-A0A2I2FN53-F1
#
_entry.id   AF-A0A2I2FN53-F1
#
_cell.length_a   1.000
_cell.length_b   1.000
_cell.length_c   1.000
_cell.angle_alpha   90.00
_cell.angle_beta   90.00
_cell.angle_gamma   90.00
#
_symmetry.space_group_name_H-M   'P 1'
#
loop_
_entity.id
_entity.type
_entity.pdbx_description
1 polymer ?
#
loop_
_entity_poly.entity_id
_entity_poly.type
_entity_poly.pdbx_seq_one_letter_code
_entity_poly.pdbx_strand_id
1 'polypeptide(L)'
;MAPVTLSTVDTELKDIIQHLFEIQSAVHGYLGPETQQELVRKIKNLTVALSTLSNDTRENNQQHTDQEASSTDPPVSTIQLPPEIIDYVDAARNPDIYTREFVELVQRGNQDLKGKQEAFRGFRDVLAREMRSAMPECRGEVDRVITATGGETQ
;
A
#
# COMPACT_ATOMS: atom_id res chain seq x y z
N MET A 1 -23.60 -8.91 -11.87
CA MET A 1 -22.47 -9.86 -11.91
C MET A 1 -21.84 -9.81 -10.52
N ALA A 2 -21.40 -10.95 -9.96
CA ALA A 2 -20.73 -10.95 -8.66
C ALA A 2 -19.40 -10.17 -8.77
N PRO A 3 -18.94 -9.49 -7.70
CA PRO A 3 -17.66 -8.80 -7.71
C PRO A 3 -16.53 -9.82 -7.94
N VAL A 4 -15.61 -9.50 -8.85
CA VAL A 4 -14.40 -10.29 -9.07
C VAL A 4 -13.51 -10.15 -7.84
N THR A 5 -13.17 -11.28 -7.23
CA THR A 5 -12.36 -11.33 -6.02
C THR A 5 -10.89 -11.55 -6.34
N LEU A 6 -10.02 -11.23 -5.38
CA LEU A 6 -8.57 -11.40 -5.52
C LEU A 6 -8.18 -12.86 -5.81
N SER A 7 -8.84 -13.84 -5.17
CA SER A 7 -8.57 -15.26 -5.41
C SER A 7 -8.93 -15.72 -6.83
N THR A 8 -9.94 -15.10 -7.44
CA THR A 8 -10.35 -15.38 -8.82
C THR A 8 -9.23 -14.95 -9.77
N VAL A 9 -8.72 -13.72 -9.59
CA VAL A 9 -7.61 -13.18 -10.39
C VAL A 9 -6.31 -13.95 -10.18
N ASP A 10 -6.01 -14.38 -8.95
CA ASP A 10 -4.84 -15.23 -8.66
C ASP A 10 -4.91 -16.58 -9.40
N THR A 11 -6.10 -17.17 -9.47
CA THR A 11 -6.32 -18.42 -10.22
C THR A 11 -6.13 -18.21 -11.72
N GLU A 12 -6.71 -17.15 -12.28
CA GLU A 12 -6.56 -16.80 -13.70
C GLU A 12 -5.10 -16.53 -14.10
N LEU A 13 -4.35 -15.83 -13.24
CA LEU A 13 -2.91 -15.60 -13.45
C LEU A 13 -2.12 -16.92 -13.48
N LYS A 14 -2.41 -17.85 -12.57
CA LYS A 14 -1.77 -19.17 -12.54
C LYS A 14 -2.08 -19.97 -13.80
N ASP A 15 -3.33 -19.94 -14.27
CA ASP A 15 -3.74 -20.63 -15.50
C ASP A 15 -3.04 -20.04 -16.74
N ILE A 16 -2.87 -18.71 -16.80
CA ILE A 16 -2.11 -18.05 -17.87
C ILE A 16 -0.64 -18.47 -17.87
N ILE A 17 0.01 -18.49 -16.70
CA ILE A 17 1.41 -18.95 -16.56
C ILE A 17 1.54 -20.41 -17.02
N GLN A 18 0.58 -21.25 -16.64
CA GLN A 18 0.54 -22.65 -17.06
C GLN A 18 0.40 -22.78 -18.58
N HIS A 19 -0.49 -21.99 -19.21
CA HIS A 19 -0.61 -21.95 -20.67
C HIS A 19 0.69 -21.53 -21.37
N LEU A 20 1.40 -20.52 -20.84
CA LEU A 20 2.70 -20.10 -21.38
C LEU A 20 3.74 -21.21 -21.30
N PHE A 21 3.82 -21.90 -20.17
CA PHE A 21 4.74 -23.03 -19.98
C PHE A 21 4.45 -24.19 -20.94
N GLU A 22 3.18 -24.55 -21.12
CA GLU A 22 2.78 -25.60 -22.04
C GLU A 22 3.08 -25.25 -23.51
N ILE A 23 2.90 -23.98 -23.88
CA ILE A 23 3.28 -23.49 -25.22
C ILE A 23 4.79 -23.60 -25.40
N GLN A 24 5.59 -23.14 -24.43
CA GLN A 24 7.05 -23.26 -24.49
C GLN A 24 7.49 -24.72 -24.66
N SER A 25 6.90 -25.64 -23.89
CA SER A 25 7.17 -27.07 -23.99
C SER A 25 6.82 -27.65 -25.36
N ALA A 26 5.64 -27.31 -25.90
CA ALA A 26 5.18 -27.76 -27.21
C ALA A 26 6.05 -27.22 -28.37
N VAL A 27 6.55 -25.98 -28.26
CA VAL A 27 7.50 -25.41 -29.24
C VAL A 27 8.84 -26.13 -29.19
N HIS A 28 9.35 -26.40 -27.99
CA HIS A 28 10.64 -27.08 -27.83
C HIS A 28 10.59 -28.54 -28.32
N GLY A 29 9.49 -29.24 -28.05
CA GLY A 29 9.23 -30.62 -28.48
C GLY A 29 8.45 -30.72 -29.79
N TYR A 30 8.73 -29.85 -30.77
CA TYR A 30 7.97 -29.84 -32.02
C TYR A 30 8.23 -31.11 -32.85
N LEU A 31 7.18 -31.93 -33.04
CA LEU A 31 7.23 -33.21 -33.76
C LEU A 31 6.37 -33.22 -35.04
N GLY A 32 6.07 -32.03 -35.59
CA GLY A 32 5.39 -31.89 -36.89
C GLY A 32 3.93 -31.41 -36.79
N PRO A 33 3.06 -31.81 -37.73
CA PRO A 33 1.77 -31.15 -37.96
C PRO A 33 0.74 -31.35 -36.83
N GLU A 34 0.81 -32.42 -36.05
CA GLU A 34 -0.03 -32.59 -34.86
C GLU A 34 0.33 -31.58 -33.76
N THR A 35 1.62 -31.36 -33.52
CA THR A 35 2.10 -30.33 -32.58
C THR A 35 1.67 -28.94 -33.01
N GLN A 36 1.62 -28.68 -34.33
CA GLN A 36 1.15 -27.40 -34.87
C GLN A 36 -0.33 -27.12 -34.54
N GLN A 37 -1.20 -28.13 -34.63
CA GLN A 37 -2.63 -27.97 -34.30
C GLN A 37 -2.83 -27.69 -32.82
N GLU A 38 -2.10 -28.42 -31.96
CA GLU A 38 -2.15 -28.21 -30.51
C GLU A 38 -1.59 -26.84 -30.10
N LEU A 39 -0.53 -26.36 -30.76
CA LEU A 39 0.01 -25.03 -30.52
C LEU A 39 -1.03 -23.93 -30.82
N VAL A 40 -1.70 -24.03 -31.97
CA VAL A 40 -2.76 -23.06 -32.36
C VAL A 40 -3.90 -23.08 -31.36
N ARG A 41 -4.29 -24.26 -30.86
CA ARG A 41 -5.32 -24.39 -29.82
C ARG A 41 -4.88 -23.71 -28.52
N LYS A 42 -3.66 -23.95 -28.05
CA LYS A 42 -3.12 -23.33 -26.83
C LYS A 42 -3.02 -21.81 -26.93
N ILE A 43 -2.59 -21.28 -28.07
CA ILE A 43 -2.53 -19.81 -28.31
C ILE A 43 -3.93 -19.20 -28.28
N LYS A 44 -4.94 -19.86 -28.85
CA LYS A 44 -6.33 -19.39 -28.76
C LYS A 44 -6.82 -19.35 -27.31
N ASN A 45 -6.57 -20.41 -26.55
CA ASN A 45 -6.95 -20.47 -25.12
C ASN A 45 -6.25 -19.37 -24.31
N LEU A 46 -4.95 -19.15 -24.52
CA LEU A 46 -4.19 -18.08 -23.88
C LEU A 46 -4.78 -16.70 -24.20
N THR A 47 -5.19 -16.47 -25.46
CA THR A 47 -5.79 -15.20 -25.88
C THR A 47 -7.12 -14.95 -25.18
N VAL A 48 -7.96 -15.99 -25.05
CA VAL A 48 -9.23 -15.90 -24.31
C VAL A 48 -8.95 -15.63 -22.83
N ALA A 49 -8.02 -16.35 -22.21
CA ALA A 49 -7.66 -16.16 -20.80
C ALA A 49 -7.15 -14.73 -20.50
N LEU A 50 -6.25 -14.19 -21.34
CA LEU A 50 -5.76 -12.82 -21.21
C LEU A 50 -6.87 -11.78 -21.41
N SER A 51 -7.80 -12.02 -22.34
CA SER A 51 -8.94 -11.13 -22.55
C SER A 51 -9.91 -11.15 -21.36
N THR A 52 -10.14 -12.31 -20.75
CA THR A 52 -10.96 -12.44 -19.54
C THR A 52 -10.33 -11.68 -18.38
N LEU A 53 -9.05 -11.97 -18.08
CA LEU A 53 -8.30 -11.29 -17.01
C LEU A 53 -8.28 -9.77 -17.21
N SER A 54 -8.07 -9.30 -18.45
CA SER A 54 -8.09 -7.88 -18.76
C SER A 54 -9.46 -7.24 -18.49
N ASN A 55 -10.56 -7.93 -18.81
CA ASN A 55 -11.90 -7.40 -18.56
C ASN A 55 -12.25 -7.41 -17.07
N ASP A 56 -11.82 -8.44 -16.34
CA ASP A 56 -12.11 -8.64 -14.93
C ASP A 56 -11.29 -7.71 -14.01
N THR A 57 -10.08 -7.33 -14.45
CA THR A 57 -9.19 -6.40 -13.74
C THR A 57 -9.41 -4.93 -14.16
N ARG A 58 -10.14 -4.66 -15.25
CA ARG A 58 -10.41 -3.29 -15.69
C ARG A 58 -11.24 -2.57 -14.64
N GLU A 59 -10.76 -1.41 -14.21
CA GLU A 59 -11.47 -0.51 -13.29
C GLU A 59 -12.88 -0.20 -13.81
N ASN A 60 -13.87 -0.93 -13.31
CA ASN A 60 -15.26 -0.54 -13.46
C ASN A 60 -15.54 0.48 -12.35
N ASN A 61 -15.65 1.75 -12.75
CA ASN A 61 -15.76 2.96 -11.93
C ASN A 61 -17.02 3.03 -11.03
N GLN A 62 -17.36 1.96 -10.30
CA GLN A 62 -18.63 1.89 -9.56
C GLN A 62 -18.43 1.59 -8.09
N GLN A 63 -18.52 2.71 -7.35
CA GLN A 63 -19.03 2.86 -5.99
C GLN A 63 -18.20 2.22 -4.87
N HIS A 64 -17.47 3.10 -4.16
CA HIS A 64 -17.09 2.90 -2.77
C HIS A 64 -18.35 2.55 -1.97
N THR A 65 -18.64 1.26 -1.81
CA THR A 65 -19.43 0.79 -0.68
C THR A 65 -18.44 0.60 0.45
N ASP A 66 -18.55 1.44 1.48
CA ASP A 66 -17.89 1.29 2.79
C ASP A 66 -18.43 0.03 3.50
N GLN A 67 -18.24 -1.14 2.90
CA GLN A 67 -18.50 -2.42 3.54
C GLN A 67 -17.20 -2.91 4.15
N GLU A 68 -17.24 -3.05 5.46
CA GLU A 68 -16.17 -3.37 6.38
C GLU A 68 -15.21 -4.46 5.86
N ALA A 69 -13.92 -4.15 6.00
CA ALA A 69 -12.76 -4.93 5.60
C ALA A 69 -12.60 -6.24 6.42
N SER A 70 -13.57 -7.15 6.32
CA SER A 70 -13.54 -8.45 6.98
C SER A 70 -13.89 -9.61 6.05
N SER A 71 -13.51 -9.55 4.77
CA SER A 71 -13.46 -10.74 3.91
C SER A 71 -12.01 -11.15 3.68
N THR A 72 -11.72 -12.43 3.86
CA THR A 72 -10.42 -13.06 3.50
C THR A 72 -10.10 -12.89 2.00
N ASP A 73 -11.09 -12.50 1.20
CA ASP A 73 -11.00 -12.33 -0.24
C ASP A 73 -11.73 -11.03 -0.65
N PRO A 74 -11.02 -9.88 -0.71
CA PRO A 74 -11.62 -8.60 -1.10
C PRO A 74 -11.84 -8.54 -2.62
N PRO A 75 -12.81 -7.73 -3.08
CA PRO A 75 -12.95 -7.39 -4.50
C PRO A 75 -11.70 -6.66 -5.01
N VAL A 76 -11.22 -7.02 -6.21
CA VAL A 76 -10.00 -6.44 -6.81
C VAL A 76 -10.11 -4.94 -7.01
N SER A 77 -11.31 -4.43 -7.32
CA SER A 77 -11.58 -3.00 -7.49
C SER A 77 -11.36 -2.16 -6.22
N THR A 78 -11.31 -2.78 -5.04
CA THR A 78 -11.10 -2.07 -3.76
C THR A 78 -9.61 -1.95 -3.41
N ILE A 79 -8.74 -2.69 -4.10
CA ILE A 79 -7.31 -2.72 -3.83
C ILE A 79 -6.64 -1.54 -4.54
N GLN A 80 -6.00 -0.67 -3.77
CA GLN A 80 -5.16 0.40 -4.29
C GLN A 80 -3.69 0.11 -3.99
N LEU A 81 -2.85 0.24 -5.02
CA LEU A 81 -1.41 -0.02 -4.93
C LEU A 81 -0.64 1.30 -5.10
N PRO A 82 0.25 1.64 -4.17
CA PRO A 82 1.22 2.71 -4.38
C PRO A 82 2.07 2.43 -5.63
N PRO A 83 2.34 3.45 -6.47
CA PRO A 83 3.11 3.28 -7.69
C PRO A 83 4.53 2.77 -7.43
N GLU A 84 5.11 3.08 -6.26
CA GLU A 84 6.45 2.62 -5.89
C GLU A 84 6.54 1.10 -5.78
N ILE A 85 5.44 0.40 -5.47
CA ILE A 85 5.43 -1.06 -5.42
C ILE A 85 5.68 -1.66 -6.81
N ILE A 86 5.24 -0.98 -7.88
CA ILE A 86 5.45 -1.43 -9.27
C ILE A 86 6.96 -1.45 -9.56
N ASP A 87 7.69 -0.41 -9.15
CA ASP A 87 9.16 -0.33 -9.33
C ASP A 87 9.88 -1.48 -8.60
N TYR A 88 9.38 -1.91 -7.44
CA TYR A 88 9.93 -3.06 -6.72
C TYR A 88 9.75 -4.36 -7.51
N VAL A 89 8.56 -4.59 -8.07
CA VAL A 89 8.26 -5.79 -8.87
C VAL A 89 9.08 -5.78 -10.17
N ASP A 90 9.17 -4.64 -10.86
CA ASP A 90 9.97 -4.49 -12.08
C ASP A 90 11.47 -4.72 -11.85
N ALA A 91 11.97 -4.32 -10.67
CA ALA A 91 13.35 -4.59 -10.25
C ALA A 91 13.57 -6.01 -9.68
N ALA A 92 12.56 -6.89 -9.72
CA ALA A 92 12.57 -8.22 -9.10
C ALA A 92 12.91 -8.20 -7.59
N ARG A 93 12.57 -7.11 -6.90
CA ARG A 93 12.75 -6.94 -5.46
C ARG A 93 11.46 -7.35 -4.74
N ASN A 94 11.59 -7.94 -3.54
CA ASN A 94 10.42 -8.32 -2.75
C ASN A 94 9.62 -7.05 -2.35
N PRO A 95 8.34 -6.91 -2.75
CA PRO A 95 7.49 -5.75 -2.41
C PRO A 95 7.21 -5.64 -0.90
N ASP A 96 7.33 -6.71 -0.11
CA ASP A 96 7.19 -6.66 1.35
C ASP A 96 8.24 -5.76 2.01
N ILE A 97 9.34 -5.48 1.31
CA ILE A 97 10.34 -4.56 1.82
C ILE A 97 9.83 -3.12 1.82
N TYR A 98 9.00 -2.72 0.84
CA TYR A 98 8.38 -1.39 0.82
C TYR A 98 7.47 -1.20 2.03
N THR A 99 6.62 -2.18 2.35
CA THR A 99 5.72 -2.08 3.51
C THR A 99 6.50 -2.03 4.82
N ARG A 100 7.58 -2.81 4.94
CA ARG A 100 8.50 -2.72 6.08
C ARG A 100 9.15 -1.35 6.20
N GLU A 101 9.76 -0.85 5.13
CA GLU A 101 10.42 0.47 5.10
C GLU A 101 9.42 1.60 5.42
N PHE A 102 8.18 1.47 4.95
CA PHE A 102 7.10 2.42 5.25
C PHE A 102 6.75 2.44 6.75
N VAL A 103 6.58 1.27 7.37
CA VAL A 103 6.30 1.18 8.82
C VAL A 103 7.47 1.74 9.63
N GLU A 104 8.71 1.42 9.26
CA GLU A 104 9.91 1.95 9.90
C GLU A 104 10.00 3.49 9.77
N LEU A 105 9.67 4.02 8.59
CA LEU A 105 9.63 5.46 8.33
C LEU A 105 8.58 6.15 9.20
N VAL A 106 7.36 5.60 9.28
CA VAL A 106 6.27 6.13 10.10
C VAL A 106 6.65 6.10 11.58
N GLN A 107 7.22 4.99 12.05
CA GLN A 107 7.67 4.86 13.44
C GLN A 107 8.74 5.90 13.78
N ARG A 108 9.75 6.04 12.92
CA ARG A 108 10.83 7.02 13.08
C ARG A 108 10.28 8.45 13.06
N GLY A 109 9.39 8.77 12.13
CA GLY A 109 8.75 10.08 12.03
C GLY A 109 7.92 10.42 13.28
N ASN A 110 7.16 9.46 13.80
CA ASN A 110 6.38 9.64 15.02
C ASN A 110 7.27 9.90 16.25
N GLN A 111 8.38 9.14 16.38
CA GLN A 111 9.35 9.36 17.46
C GLN A 111 10.04 10.73 17.36
N ASP A 112 10.43 11.14 16.15
CA ASP A 112 11.04 12.45 15.92
C ASP A 112 10.07 13.60 16.26
N LEU A 113 8.82 13.50 15.81
CA LEU A 113 7.78 14.50 16.14
C LEU A 113 7.51 14.56 17.64
N LYS A 114 7.41 13.41 18.31
CA LYS A 114 7.24 13.35 19.76
C LYS A 114 8.43 13.99 20.48
N GLY A 115 9.66 13.66 20.08
CA GLY A 115 10.87 14.25 20.68
C GLY A 115 10.94 15.76 20.49
N LYS A 116 10.57 16.27 19.31
CA LYS A 116 10.44 17.71 19.05
C LYS A 116 9.39 18.34 19.95
N GLN A 117 8.21 17.74 20.07
CA GLN A 117 7.15 18.24 20.94
C GLN A 117 7.60 18.32 22.41
N GLU A 118 8.28 17.29 22.91
CA GLU A 118 8.85 17.26 24.26
C GLU A 118 9.92 18.34 24.46
N ALA A 119 10.82 18.53 23.48
CA ALA A 119 11.83 19.57 23.51
C ALA A 119 11.23 20.98 23.53
N PHE A 120 10.20 21.24 22.69
CA PHE A 120 9.48 22.51 22.70
C PHE A 120 8.72 22.75 24.00
N ARG A 121 8.16 21.69 24.60
CA ARG A 121 7.52 21.77 25.93
C ARG A 121 8.54 22.17 27.00
N GLY A 122 9.70 21.51 27.02
CA GLY A 122 10.79 21.85 27.94
C GLY A 122 11.30 23.29 27.74
N PHE A 123 11.48 23.72 26.49
CA PHE A 123 11.89 25.08 26.17
C PHE A 123 10.87 26.12 26.66
N ARG A 124 9.57 25.87 26.44
CA ARG A 124 8.49 26.72 26.95
C ARG A 124 8.56 26.85 28.48
N ASP A 125 8.71 25.74 29.19
CA ASP A 125 8.69 25.73 30.66
C ASP A 125 9.89 26.48 31.26
N VAL A 126 11.07 26.34 30.64
CA VAL A 126 12.27 27.11 31.02
C VAL A 126 12.09 28.59 30.72
N LEU A 127 11.64 28.94 29.51
CA LEU A 127 11.43 30.33 29.11
C LEU A 127 10.41 31.02 30.04
N ALA A 128 9.30 30.34 30.34
CA ALA A 128 8.29 30.85 31.25
C ALA A 128 8.85 31.11 32.66
N ARG A 129 9.67 30.21 33.19
CA ARG A 129 10.32 30.38 34.50
C ARG A 129 11.22 31.61 34.53
N GLU A 130 12.07 31.77 33.52
CA GLU A 130 12.98 32.92 33.41
C GLU A 130 12.20 34.23 33.25
N MET A 131 11.12 34.23 32.45
CA MET A 131 10.25 35.41 32.30
C MET A 131 9.54 35.78 33.62
N ARG A 132 9.02 34.81 34.38
CA ARG A 132 8.39 35.07 35.71
C ARG A 132 9.40 35.64 36.72
N SER A 133 10.68 35.29 36.59
CA SER A 133 11.78 35.75 37.46
C SER A 133 12.22 37.16 37.08
N ALA A 134 12.47 37.40 35.79
CA ALA A 134 12.98 38.67 35.26
C ALA A 134 11.91 39.78 35.18
N MET A 135 10.64 39.42 34.96
CA MET A 135 9.51 40.36 34.77
C MET A 135 8.29 39.96 35.60
N PRO A 136 8.26 40.28 36.91
CA PRO A 136 7.18 39.90 37.82
C PRO A 136 5.79 40.41 37.40
N GLU A 137 5.72 41.54 36.72
CA GLU A 137 4.49 42.16 36.21
C GLU A 137 3.79 41.33 35.13
N CYS A 138 4.54 40.48 34.42
CA CYS A 138 4.02 39.65 33.31
C CYS A 138 3.60 38.24 33.75
N ARG A 139 3.70 37.89 35.05
CA ARG A 139 3.46 36.52 35.54
C ARG A 139 2.09 35.95 35.13
N GLY A 140 1.02 36.74 35.30
CA GLY A 140 -0.33 36.30 34.95
C GLY A 140 -0.51 36.00 33.46
N GLU A 141 0.13 36.78 32.58
CA GLU A 141 0.10 36.54 31.14
C GLU A 141 0.92 35.32 30.75
N VAL A 142 2.09 35.12 31.36
CA VAL A 142 2.92 33.93 31.15
C VAL A 142 2.17 32.65 31.56
N ASP A 143 1.45 32.68 32.68
CA ASP A 143 0.65 31.56 33.19
C ASP A 143 -0.51 31.21 32.25
N ARG A 144 -1.14 32.25 31.68
CA ARG A 144 -2.18 32.11 30.67
C ARG A 144 -1.64 31.46 29.38
N VAL A 145 -0.43 31.81 28.95
CA VAL A 145 0.19 31.21 27.76
C VAL A 145 0.59 29.75 28.01
N ILE A 146 1.10 29.42 29.20
CA ILE A 146 1.43 28.03 29.56
C ILE A 146 0.17 27.15 29.54
N THR A 147 -0.90 27.60 30.19
CA THR A 147 -2.18 26.87 30.21
C THR A 147 -2.79 26.74 28.82
N ALA A 148 -2.78 27.81 28.01
CA ALA A 148 -3.26 27.77 26.63
C ALA A 148 -2.45 26.82 25.72
N THR A 149 -1.18 26.56 26.05
CA THR A 149 -0.31 25.63 25.31
C THR A 149 -0.25 24.23 25.93
N GLY A 150 -1.18 23.88 26.83
CA GLY A 150 -1.28 22.55 27.43
C GLY A 150 -0.21 22.24 28.47
N GLY A 151 0.40 23.26 29.08
CA GLY A 151 1.27 23.14 30.24
C GLY A 151 0.50 23.28 31.55
N GLU A 152 1.04 22.68 32.60
CA GLU A 152 0.54 22.88 33.95
C GLU A 152 1.28 24.05 34.60
N THR A 153 0.55 25.00 35.15
CA THR A 153 1.10 26.06 35.99
C THR A 153 1.44 25.48 37.36
N GLN A 154 2.72 25.18 37.59
CA GLN A 154 3.29 25.05 38.93
C GLN A 154 3.69 26.42 39.49
#